data_AF-A0A847W490-F1
#
_entry.id   AF-A0A847W490-F1
#
_cell.length_a   1.000
_cell.length_b   1.000
_cell.length_c   1.000
_cell.angle_alpha   90.00
_cell.angle_beta   90.00
_cell.angle_gamma   90.00
#
_symmetry.space_group_name_H-M   'P 1'
#
loop_
_entity.id
_entity.type
_entity.pdbx_description
1 polymer ?
#
loop_
_entity_poly.entity_id
_entity_poly.type
_entity_poly.pdbx_seq_one_letter_code
_entity_poly.pdbx_strand_id
1 'polypeptide(L)' 'MKITKLIIKNYRSFDSVGQEIVFPTFHSALVGKNNSGKTNIFKALDIMLGNKNPSYIKFNENDYFNID' A
#
# COMPACT_ATOMS: atom_id res chain seq x y z
N MET A 1 -17.10 4.82 -6.99
CA MET A 1 -15.99 5.52 -6.30
C MET A 1 -14.71 5.36 -7.13
N LYS A 2 -13.89 6.40 -7.28
CA LYS A 2 -12.57 6.33 -7.96
C LYS A 2 -11.47 6.73 -6.98
N ILE A 3 -10.45 5.89 -6.84
CA ILE A 3 -9.22 6.25 -6.13
C ILE A 3 -8.37 7.07 -7.10
N THR A 4 -7.91 8.25 -6.69
CA THR A 4 -7.09 9.14 -7.53
C THR A 4 -5.62 9.10 -7.13
N LYS A 5 -5.35 8.86 -5.85
CA LYS A 5 -4.00 8.87 -5.27
C LYS A 5 -3.91 7.96 -4.05
N LEU A 6 -2.75 7.33 -3.88
CA LEU A 6 -2.33 6.64 -2.67
C LEU A 6 -0.93 7.13 -2.24
N ILE A 7 -0.76 7.44 -0.96
CA ILE A 7 0.55 7.76 -0.37
C ILE A 7 0.86 6.67 0.64
N ILE A 8 2.01 6.00 0.49
CA ILE A 8 2.46 4.93 1.37
C ILE A 8 3.82 5.30 1.97
N LYS A 9 3.92 5.22 3.30
CA LYS A 9 5.15 5.53 4.06
C LYS A 9 5.35 4.48 5.14
N ASN A 10 6.60 4.12 5.39
CA ASN A 10 7.03 3.23 6.46
C ASN A 10 6.19 1.94 6.57
N TYR A 11 5.90 1.31 5.42
CA TYR A 11 5.06 0.13 5.33
C TYR A 11 5.71 -0.91 4.43
N ARG A 12 6.16 -2.02 5.02
CA ARG A 12 6.74 -3.18 4.35
C ARG A 12 7.90 -2.84 3.41
N SER A 13 7.63 -2.69 2.12
CA SER A 13 8.62 -2.37 1.09
C SER A 13 8.76 -0.87 0.81
N PHE A 14 8.04 -0.02 1.54
CA PHE A 14 8.05 1.44 1.39
C PHE A 14 8.73 2.06 2.60
N ASP A 15 9.86 2.72 2.37
CA ASP A 15 10.66 3.36 3.41
C ASP A 15 9.95 4.57 4.06
N SER A 16 10.67 5.24 4.97
CA SER A 16 10.17 6.41 5.69
C SER A 16 9.97 7.65 4.80
N VAL A 17 10.67 7.75 3.66
CA VAL A 17 10.42 8.80 2.66
C VAL A 17 9.08 8.54 1.98
N GLY A 18 8.85 7.27 1.64
CA GLY A 18 7.65 6.72 1.04
C GLY A 18 7.46 7.09 -0.43
N GLN A 19 6.28 6.71 -0.95
CA GLN A 19 5.95 6.85 -2.37
C GLN A 19 4.54 7.38 -2.55
N GLU A 20 4.39 8.29 -3.51
CA GLU A 20 3.11 8.72 -4.06
C GLU A 20 2.80 7.91 -5.33
N ILE A 21 1.59 7.35 -5.39
CA ILE A 21 1.07 6.60 -6.54
C ILE A 21 -0.19 7.30 -7.02
N VAL A 22 -0.15 7.78 -8.27
CA VAL A 22 -1.29 8.45 -8.92
C VAL A 22 -2.02 7.45 -9.82
N PHE A 23 -3.35 7.42 -9.73
CA PHE A 23 -4.22 6.60 -10.57
C PHE A 23 -4.91 7.51 -11.60
N PRO A 24 -4.29 7.74 -12.77
CA PRO A 24 -4.74 8.75 -13.72
C PRO A 24 -6.12 8.39 -14.31
N THR A 25 -6.36 7.11 -14.55
CA THR A 25 -7.53 6.56 -15.24
C THR A 25 -8.37 5.69 -14.31
N PHE A 26 -9.61 5.38 -14.71
CA PHE A 26 -10.46 4.42 -13.98
C PHE A 26 -9.88 3.00 -13.99
N HIS A 27 -9.17 2.64 -15.06
CA HIS A 27 -8.46 1.38 -15.19
C HIS A 27 -6.96 1.65 -15.15
N SER A 28 -6.28 1.13 -14.14
CA SER A 28 -4.83 1.23 -13.99
C SER A 28 -4.25 -0.17 -13.82
N ALA A 29 -3.14 -0.44 -14.49
CA ALA A 29 -2.40 -1.70 -14.37
C ALA A 29 -1.08 -1.47 -13.64
N LEU A 30 -0.80 -2.29 -12.62
CA LEU A 30 0.44 -2.22 -11.86
C LEU A 30 1.41 -3.30 -12.36
N VAL A 31 2.51 -2.89 -12.99
CA VAL A 31 3.50 -3.79 -13.61
C VAL A 31 4.87 -3.67 -12.95
N GLY A 32 5.66 -4.74 -12.97
CA GLY A 32 7.00 -4.78 -12.37
C GLY A 32 7.44 -6.19 -12.00
N LYS A 33 8.72 -6.37 -11.61
CA LYS A 33 9.29 -7.67 -11.21
C LYS A 33 8.60 -8.26 -9.98
N ASN A 34 8.68 -9.58 -9.79
CA ASN A 34 8.26 -10.19 -8.54
C ASN A 34 9.02 -9.58 -7.36
N ASN A 35 8.34 -9.49 -6.22
CA ASN A 35 8.87 -8.89 -4.99
C ASN A 35 9.14 -7.37 -5.05
N SER A 36 8.76 -6.65 -6.12
CA SER A 36 8.95 -5.19 -6.23
C SER A 36 7.94 -4.34 -5.43
N GLY A 37 7.24 -4.93 -4.44
CA GLY A 37 6.25 -4.21 -3.62
C GLY A 37 4.83 -4.08 -4.20
N LYS A 38 4.54 -4.66 -5.38
CA LYS A 38 3.21 -4.54 -6.02
C LYS A 38 2.07 -5.01 -5.13
N THR A 39 2.20 -6.19 -4.53
CA THR A 39 1.17 -6.73 -3.61
C THR A 39 1.01 -5.86 -2.36
N ASN A 40 2.07 -5.18 -1.90
CA ASN A 40 1.98 -4.29 -0.73
C ASN A 40 1.13 -3.04 -1.03
N ILE A 41 1.08 -2.57 -2.28
CA ILE A 41 0.18 -1.48 -2.69
C ILE A 41 -1.28 -1.89 -2.50
N PHE A 42 -1.65 -3.09 -2.96
CA PHE A 42 -3.00 -3.61 -2.77
C PHE A 42 -3.34 -3.85 -1.30
N LYS A 43 -2.38 -4.32 -0.49
CA LYS A 43 -2.58 -4.49 0.96
C LYS A 43 -2.79 -3.17 1.69
N ALA A 44 -2.06 -2.12 1.31
CA ALA A 44 -2.29 -0.78 1.85
C ALA A 44 -3.69 -0.25 1.50
N LEU A 45 -4.17 -0.50 0.28
CA LEU A 45 -5.54 -0.18 -0.11
C LEU A 45 -6.58 -0.98 0.68
N ASP A 46 -6.36 -2.27 0.89
CA ASP A 46 -7.25 -3.13 1.68
C ASP A 46 -7.35 -2.70 3.15
N ILE A 47 -6.26 -2.19 3.74
CA ILE A 47 -6.29 -1.62 5.09
C ILE A 47 -7.25 -0.44 5.20
N MET A 48 -7.32 0.40 4.16
CA MET A 48 -8.09 1.66 4.19
C MET A 48 -9.51 1.50 3.68
N LEU A 49 -9.70 0.70 2.63
CA LEU A 49 -10.93 0.60 1.85
C LEU A 49 -11.49 -0.83 1.77
N GLY A 50 -10.83 -1.78 2.42
CA GLY A 50 -11.30 -3.16 2.50
C GLY A 50 -12.50 -3.32 3.43
N ASN A 51 -12.89 -4.57 3.66
CA ASN A 51 -14.11 -4.89 4.40
C ASN A 51 -13.97 -4.75 5.93
N LYS A 52 -12.75 -4.53 6.44
CA LYS A 52 -12.49 -4.36 7.88
C LYS A 52 -12.42 -2.88 8.21
N ASN A 53 -13.03 -2.48 9.33
CA ASN A 53 -12.84 -1.12 9.83
C ASN A 53 -11.35 -0.93 10.18
N PRO A 54 -10.68 0.12 9.65
CA PRO A 54 -9.27 0.39 9.92
C PRO A 54 -8.92 0.43 11.41
N SER A 55 -9.85 0.85 12.27
CA SER A 55 -9.63 0.90 13.73
C SER A 55 -9.38 -0.46 14.38
N TYR A 56 -9.81 -1.56 13.74
CA TYR A 56 -9.60 -2.93 14.22
C TYR A 56 -8.35 -3.59 13.61
N ILE A 57 -7.68 -2.93 12.68
CA ILE A 57 -6.48 -3.47 12.04
C ILE A 57 -5.30 -3.26 12.98
N LYS A 58 -4.64 -4.36 13.34
CA LYS A 58 -3.42 -4.34 14.13
C LYS A 58 -2.22 -4.51 13.19
N PHE A 59 -1.28 -3.58 13.29
CA PHE A 59 0.03 -3.71 12.66
C PHE A 59 0.93 -4.55 13.55
N ASN A 60 1.67 -5.48 12.94
CA ASN A 60 2.77 -6.19 13.60
C ASN A 60 4.10 -5.65 13.07
N GLU A 61 5.20 -6.10 13.68
CA GLU A 61 6.56 -5.72 13.27
C GLU A 61 6.74 -5.88 11.77
N ASN A 62 6.46 -7.05 11.18
CA ASN A 62 6.65 -7.30 9.74
C ASN A 62 5.85 -6.39 8.78
N ASP A 63 4.93 -5.56 9.27
CA ASP A 63 4.25 -4.56 8.46
C ASP A 63 5.04 -3.25 8.31
N TYR A 64 6.07 -3.00 9.12
CA TYR A 64 6.94 -1.84 8.99
C TYR A 64 8.11 -2.11 8.05
N PHE A 65 8.69 -1.04 7.52
CA PHE A 65 9.85 -1.15 6.63
C PHE A 65 11.12 -1.48 7.40
N ASN A 66 11.91 -2.40 6.86
CA ASN A 66 13.23 -2.78 7.38
C ASN A 66 13.20 -3.19 8.87
N ILE A 67 12.33 -4.15 9.19
CA ILE A 67 12.44 -4.93 10.42
C ILE A 67 13.63 -5.87 10.26
N ASP A 68 14.59 -5.77 11.17
CA ASP A 68 15.72 -6.70 11.32
C ASP A 68 15.29 -7.99 12.01
#